data_AF-E1YLU6-F1
#
_entry.id   AF-E1YLU6-F1
#
_cell.length_a   1.000
_cell.length_b   1.000
_cell.length_c   1.000
_cell.angle_alpha   90.00
_cell.angle_beta   90.00
_cell.angle_gamma   90.00
#
_symmetry.space_group_name_H-M   'P 1'
#
loop_
_entity.id
_entity.type
_entity.pdbx_description
1 polymer ?
#
loop_
_entity_poly.entity_id
_entity_poly.type
_entity_poly.pdbx_seq_one_letter_code
_entity_poly.pdbx_strand_id
1 'polypeptide(L)'
;MLTYTSWVDEKIKIARAIGSGCCGGGYDEGALILCASISAMAALSWPGDRIDKKRFVEILAQVVAGTANPNPLKISTPLLCQEDQYFKSILLPSNISFYQTEEIDKDYSELIDCLSLKGIAIDNAQQKTIKKYSYGFLLYNQVRCGFAHEYMIGQNATSFDALRNIGKVNANAVSYTNSIDINNSTRKRIHFPISWISQLAKNVAQWLDEQRLKQGMQIFEKLNIAQPSNWWMP
;
A
#
# COMPACT_ATOMS: atom_id res chain seq x y z
N MET A 1 7.93 22.93 -18.39
CA MET A 1 6.46 22.95 -18.15
C MET A 1 6.21 22.14 -16.89
N LEU A 2 5.43 22.66 -15.93
CA LEU A 2 5.14 21.95 -14.68
C LEU A 2 4.22 20.76 -14.96
N THR A 3 4.56 19.57 -14.47
CA THR A 3 3.76 18.35 -14.58
C THR A 3 3.52 17.73 -13.20
N TYR A 4 2.51 16.85 -13.08
CA TYR A 4 2.32 16.08 -11.85
C TYR A 4 3.56 15.24 -11.54
N THR A 5 4.18 14.66 -12.58
CA THR A 5 5.43 13.91 -12.44
C THR A 5 6.56 14.77 -11.91
N SER A 6 6.77 15.99 -12.42
CA SER A 6 7.84 16.88 -11.91
C SER A 6 7.59 17.29 -10.46
N TRP A 7 6.33 17.53 -10.09
CA TRP A 7 5.96 17.84 -8.70
C TRP A 7 6.19 16.63 -7.77
N VAL A 8 5.78 15.43 -8.18
CA VAL A 8 6.01 14.20 -7.38
C VAL A 8 7.49 13.86 -7.29
N ASP A 9 8.28 14.06 -8.34
CA ASP A 9 9.73 13.81 -8.31
C ASP A 9 10.42 14.68 -7.25
N GLU A 10 9.98 15.92 -7.03
CA GLU A 10 10.45 16.74 -5.90
C GLU A 10 10.03 16.16 -4.56
N LYS A 11 8.78 15.70 -4.40
CA LYS A 11 8.31 15.07 -3.16
C LYS A 11 9.03 13.78 -2.86
N ILE A 12 9.37 12.98 -3.88
CA ILE A 12 10.18 11.78 -3.75
C ILE A 12 11.59 12.12 -3.25
N LYS A 13 12.24 13.14 -3.80
CA LYS A 13 13.57 13.58 -3.34
C LYS A 13 13.54 13.98 -1.86
N ILE A 14 12.56 14.79 -1.47
CA ILE A 14 12.39 15.24 -0.08
C ILE A 14 12.12 14.04 0.84
N ALA A 15 11.14 13.20 0.48
CA ALA A 15 10.75 12.05 1.29
C ALA A 15 11.88 11.04 1.47
N ARG A 16 12.70 10.80 0.44
CA ARG A 16 13.86 9.91 0.53
C ARG A 16 14.96 10.50 1.41
N ALA A 17 15.25 11.79 1.27
CA ALA A 17 16.25 12.46 2.10
C ALA A 17 15.85 12.43 3.58
N ILE A 18 14.61 12.82 3.90
CA ILE A 18 14.08 12.76 5.27
C ILE A 18 14.03 11.31 5.77
N GLY A 19 13.55 10.39 4.93
CA GLY A 19 13.50 8.94 5.20
C GLY A 19 14.84 8.31 5.57
N SER A 20 15.95 8.88 5.07
CA SER A 20 17.31 8.44 5.36
C SER A 20 17.97 9.17 6.54
N GLY A 21 17.21 9.93 7.35
CA GLY A 21 17.75 10.65 8.51
C GLY A 21 18.06 12.13 8.29
N CYS A 22 17.85 12.69 7.09
CA CYS A 22 18.13 14.10 6.85
C CYS A 22 17.16 14.98 7.66
N CYS A 23 17.66 16.10 8.16
CA CYS A 23 16.91 17.05 8.99
C CYS A 23 16.30 16.42 10.26
N GLY A 24 16.87 15.31 10.76
CA GLY A 24 16.39 14.63 11.97
C GLY A 24 15.09 13.87 11.81
N GLY A 25 14.56 13.73 10.59
CA GLY A 25 13.39 12.88 10.33
C GLY A 25 13.77 11.42 10.08
N GLY A 26 12.78 10.61 9.76
CA GLY A 26 12.97 9.20 9.44
C GLY A 26 11.92 8.68 8.46
N TYR A 27 11.73 7.36 8.51
CA TYR A 27 10.76 6.65 7.66
C TYR A 27 9.37 7.30 7.71
N ASP A 28 8.94 7.68 8.90
CA ASP A 28 7.59 8.12 9.21
C ASP A 28 7.22 9.36 8.40
N GLU A 29 8.06 10.39 8.44
CA GLU A 29 7.86 11.63 7.67
C GLU A 29 7.97 11.39 6.16
N GLY A 30 8.94 10.57 5.73
CA GLY A 30 9.10 10.21 4.32
C GLY A 30 7.87 9.51 3.75
N ALA A 31 7.35 8.53 4.49
CA ALA A 31 6.16 7.77 4.11
C ALA A 31 4.91 8.66 4.13
N LEU A 32 4.77 9.54 5.13
CA LEU A 32 3.67 10.49 5.23
C LEU A 32 3.63 11.45 4.04
N ILE A 33 4.77 12.04 3.65
CA ILE A 33 4.86 12.93 2.48
C ILE A 33 4.36 12.23 1.22
N LEU A 34 4.84 11.01 0.96
CA LEU A 34 4.47 10.27 -0.25
C LEU A 34 3.00 9.83 -0.23
N CYS A 35 2.50 9.36 0.91
CA CYS A 35 1.10 8.99 1.06
C CYS A 35 0.16 10.20 0.92
N ALA A 36 0.58 11.37 1.41
CA ALA A 36 -0.13 12.62 1.23
C ALA A 36 -0.16 13.03 -0.25
N SER A 37 0.96 12.87 -0.98
CA SER A 37 1.02 13.11 -2.42
C SER A 37 0.04 12.21 -3.19
N ILE A 38 0.02 10.90 -2.91
CA ILE A 38 -0.95 9.97 -3.52
C ILE A 38 -2.39 10.37 -3.17
N SER A 39 -2.65 10.73 -1.91
CA SER A 39 -3.98 11.15 -1.45
C SER A 39 -4.47 12.40 -2.17
N ALA A 40 -3.58 13.39 -2.39
CA ALA A 40 -3.89 14.62 -3.11
C ALA A 40 -4.21 14.34 -4.58
N MET A 41 -3.40 13.51 -5.23
CA MET A 41 -3.64 13.07 -6.61
C MET A 41 -4.97 12.30 -6.75
N ALA A 42 -5.29 11.40 -5.81
CA ALA A 42 -6.57 10.71 -5.78
C ALA A 42 -7.75 11.66 -5.57
N ALA A 43 -7.59 12.71 -4.76
CA ALA A 43 -8.62 13.73 -4.53
C ALA A 43 -8.89 14.58 -5.78
N LEU A 44 -7.85 14.86 -6.57
CA LEU A 44 -7.98 15.55 -7.86
C LEU A 44 -8.75 14.69 -8.87
N SER A 45 -8.51 13.38 -8.89
CA SER A 45 -9.23 12.45 -9.77
C SER A 45 -10.70 12.31 -9.38
N TRP A 46 -10.96 12.11 -8.09
CA TRP A 46 -12.30 11.83 -7.57
C TRP A 46 -12.58 12.70 -6.35
N PRO A 47 -13.01 13.97 -6.57
CA PRO A 47 -13.33 14.89 -5.49
C PRO A 47 -14.59 14.42 -4.75
N GLY A 48 -14.62 14.69 -3.45
CA GLY A 48 -15.72 14.33 -2.57
C GLY A 48 -15.25 14.14 -1.13
N ASP A 49 -16.21 14.18 -0.21
CA ASP A 49 -15.97 14.05 1.22
C ASP A 49 -16.11 12.60 1.68
N ARG A 50 -15.35 12.23 2.72
CA ARG A 50 -15.44 10.92 3.40
C ARG A 50 -15.18 9.70 2.49
N ILE A 51 -14.56 9.89 1.32
CA ILE A 51 -14.17 8.82 0.39
C ILE A 51 -12.65 8.66 0.25
N ASP A 52 -11.86 9.32 1.11
CA ASP A 52 -10.39 9.35 1.05
C ASP A 52 -9.75 7.95 0.92
N LYS A 53 -10.22 7.00 1.74
CA LYS A 53 -9.76 5.61 1.70
C LYS A 53 -10.08 4.93 0.38
N LYS A 54 -11.32 5.12 -0.12
CA LYS A 54 -11.78 4.53 -1.37
C LYS A 54 -10.93 5.03 -2.53
N ARG A 55 -10.80 6.36 -2.68
CA ARG A 55 -9.99 6.97 -3.75
C ARG A 55 -8.51 6.61 -3.68
N PHE A 56 -7.92 6.56 -2.49
CA PHE A 56 -6.52 6.18 -2.34
C PHE A 56 -6.27 4.74 -2.80
N VAL A 57 -7.08 3.79 -2.36
CA VAL A 57 -6.89 2.39 -2.75
C VAL A 57 -7.24 2.19 -4.22
N GLU A 58 -8.28 2.87 -4.70
CA GLU A 58 -8.73 2.78 -6.09
C GLU A 58 -7.71 3.31 -7.09
N ILE A 59 -7.08 4.45 -6.80
CA ILE A 59 -6.08 4.99 -7.74
C ILE A 59 -4.91 4.00 -7.87
N LEU A 60 -4.52 3.34 -6.78
CA LEU A 60 -3.51 2.29 -6.84
C LEU A 60 -4.00 1.06 -7.61
N ALA A 61 -5.25 0.66 -7.41
CA ALA A 61 -5.87 -0.48 -8.09
C ALA A 61 -5.94 -0.28 -9.61
N GLN A 62 -6.42 0.87 -10.07
CA GLN A 62 -6.67 1.13 -11.49
C GLN A 62 -5.41 1.51 -12.26
N VAL A 63 -4.50 2.25 -11.62
CA VAL A 63 -3.38 2.88 -12.31
C VAL A 63 -2.08 2.12 -12.12
N VAL A 64 -1.88 1.54 -10.94
CA VAL A 64 -0.55 1.10 -10.50
C VAL A 64 -0.42 -0.42 -10.46
N ALA A 65 -1.52 -1.17 -10.34
CA ALA A 65 -1.51 -2.63 -10.22
C ALA A 65 -0.71 -3.35 -11.31
N GLY A 66 -0.70 -2.83 -12.54
CA GLY A 66 0.03 -3.42 -13.66
C GLY A 66 1.47 -2.93 -13.86
N THR A 67 1.94 -1.95 -13.08
CA THR A 67 3.23 -1.26 -13.31
C THR A 67 4.16 -1.23 -12.09
N ALA A 68 3.63 -1.43 -10.88
CA ALA A 68 4.43 -1.50 -9.68
C ALA A 68 4.84 -2.93 -9.33
N ASN A 69 6.03 -3.05 -8.74
CA ASN A 69 6.52 -4.31 -8.18
C ASN A 69 7.04 -4.08 -6.75
N PRO A 70 6.40 -4.67 -5.72
CA PRO A 70 5.20 -5.52 -5.80
C PRO A 70 3.91 -4.78 -6.20
N ASN A 71 2.93 -5.56 -6.66
CA ASN A 71 1.58 -5.09 -7.00
C ASN A 71 0.86 -4.56 -5.72
N PRO A 72 0.28 -3.34 -5.70
CA PRO A 72 -0.49 -2.83 -4.57
C PRO A 72 -1.77 -3.64 -4.25
N LEU A 73 -2.24 -4.49 -5.15
CA LEU A 73 -3.39 -5.39 -4.93
C LEU A 73 -3.00 -6.74 -4.34
N LYS A 74 -1.70 -6.99 -4.14
CA LYS A 74 -1.21 -8.18 -3.48
C LYS A 74 -1.73 -8.25 -2.04
N ILE A 75 -2.17 -9.44 -1.62
CA ILE A 75 -2.78 -9.71 -0.33
C ILE A 75 -1.70 -10.21 0.64
N SER A 76 -1.52 -9.47 1.73
CA SER A 76 -0.68 -9.90 2.85
C SER A 76 -1.28 -11.15 3.51
N THR A 77 -0.78 -12.32 3.11
CA THR A 77 -1.23 -13.61 3.64
C THR A 77 -0.89 -13.77 5.13
N PRO A 78 0.30 -13.36 5.63
CA PRO A 78 0.61 -13.41 7.05
C PRO A 78 -0.36 -12.61 7.90
N LEU A 79 -0.67 -11.37 7.50
CA LEU A 79 -1.56 -10.50 8.27
C LEU A 79 -3.01 -10.98 8.19
N LEU A 80 -3.47 -11.46 7.03
CA LEU A 80 -4.79 -12.07 6.89
C LEU A 80 -4.95 -13.25 7.85
N CYS A 81 -3.99 -14.18 7.88
CA CYS A 81 -4.05 -15.35 8.74
C CYS A 81 -3.80 -15.05 10.23
N GLN A 82 -3.14 -13.94 10.55
CA GLN A 82 -2.95 -13.52 11.94
C GLN A 82 -4.28 -13.12 12.57
N GLU A 83 -5.11 -12.39 11.83
CA GLU A 83 -6.34 -11.78 12.33
C GLU A 83 -7.60 -12.61 12.04
N ASP A 84 -7.53 -13.54 11.08
CA ASP A 84 -8.65 -14.38 10.68
C ASP A 84 -8.32 -15.88 10.81
N GLN A 85 -8.91 -16.53 11.82
CA GLN A 85 -8.68 -17.96 12.11
C GLN A 85 -9.19 -18.88 11.00
N TYR A 86 -10.24 -18.47 10.28
CA TYR A 86 -10.76 -19.25 9.16
C TYR A 86 -9.68 -19.35 8.07
N PHE A 87 -9.16 -18.20 7.61
CA PHE A 87 -8.08 -18.20 6.61
C PHE A 87 -6.79 -18.83 7.13
N LYS A 88 -6.47 -18.68 8.41
CA LYS A 88 -5.31 -19.33 9.03
C LYS A 88 -5.35 -20.85 8.88
N SER A 89 -6.50 -21.47 9.17
CA SER A 89 -6.66 -22.92 9.10
C SER A 89 -6.58 -23.48 7.66
N ILE A 90 -6.88 -22.63 6.67
CA ILE A 90 -6.90 -23.01 5.25
C ILE A 90 -5.55 -22.79 4.56
N LEU A 91 -4.93 -21.64 4.81
CA LEU A 91 -3.72 -21.19 4.11
C LEU A 91 -2.44 -21.65 4.80
N LEU A 92 -2.49 -21.97 6.09
CA LEU A 92 -1.38 -22.52 6.88
C LEU A 92 -0.02 -21.84 6.60
N PRO A 93 0.08 -20.51 6.74
CA PRO A 93 1.33 -19.82 6.46
C PRO A 93 2.45 -20.32 7.39
N SER A 94 3.66 -20.43 6.85
CA SER A 94 4.82 -20.78 7.66
C SER A 94 5.07 -19.69 8.71
N ASN A 95 4.96 -20.07 10.00
CA ASN A 95 5.21 -19.16 11.13
C ASN A 95 6.70 -19.09 11.52
N ILE A 96 7.56 -19.90 10.88
CA ILE A 96 8.91 -20.17 11.38
C ILE A 96 9.95 -19.20 10.81
N SER A 97 9.65 -18.51 9.70
CA SER A 97 10.65 -17.64 9.09
C SER A 97 10.77 -16.30 9.80
N PHE A 98 11.99 -15.99 10.26
CA PHE A 98 12.41 -14.65 10.67
C PHE A 98 12.54 -13.68 9.48
N TYR A 99 12.63 -14.22 8.25
CA TYR A 99 12.84 -13.49 7.01
C TYR A 99 11.66 -13.75 6.06
N GLN A 100 10.75 -12.79 5.94
CA GLN A 100 9.63 -12.89 5.01
C GLN A 100 9.55 -11.61 4.19
N THR A 101 9.41 -11.78 2.88
CA THR A 101 9.19 -10.73 1.87
C THR A 101 7.85 -10.97 1.19
N GLU A 102 7.51 -10.17 0.19
CA GLU A 102 6.29 -10.30 -0.62
C GLU A 102 6.15 -11.63 -1.36
N GLU A 103 7.16 -12.49 -1.40
CA GLU A 103 7.13 -13.75 -2.15
C GLU A 103 6.07 -14.74 -1.64
N ILE A 104 5.73 -14.67 -0.35
CA ILE A 104 4.71 -15.53 0.26
C ILE A 104 3.28 -15.04 0.02
N ASP A 105 3.16 -13.78 -0.38
CA ASP A 105 1.89 -13.12 -0.63
C ASP A 105 1.35 -13.47 -2.02
N LYS A 106 0.06 -13.27 -2.21
CA LYS A 106 -0.64 -13.65 -3.45
C LYS A 106 -1.38 -12.46 -4.01
N ASP A 107 -1.42 -12.36 -5.33
CA ASP A 107 -2.39 -11.47 -5.93
C ASP A 107 -3.81 -11.94 -5.59
N TYR A 108 -4.77 -11.02 -5.61
CA TYR A 108 -6.14 -11.34 -5.19
C TYR A 108 -6.73 -12.50 -5.99
N SER A 109 -6.55 -12.51 -7.32
CA SER A 109 -7.00 -13.60 -8.18
C SER A 109 -6.35 -14.94 -7.80
N GLU A 110 -5.03 -14.95 -7.61
CA GLU A 110 -4.29 -16.16 -7.22
C GLU A 110 -4.77 -16.71 -5.87
N LEU A 111 -5.09 -15.84 -4.91
CA LEU A 111 -5.64 -16.25 -3.63
C LEU A 111 -7.04 -16.86 -3.77
N ILE A 112 -7.92 -16.23 -4.57
CA ILE A 112 -9.26 -16.77 -4.84
C ILE A 112 -9.17 -18.12 -5.56
N ASP A 113 -8.26 -18.28 -6.53
CA ASP A 113 -8.03 -19.53 -7.23
C ASP A 113 -7.54 -20.62 -6.27
N CYS A 114 -6.60 -20.29 -5.36
CA CYS A 114 -6.13 -21.21 -4.33
C CYS A 114 -7.26 -21.69 -3.40
N LEU A 115 -8.19 -20.81 -3.05
CA LEU A 115 -9.34 -21.14 -2.20
C LEU A 115 -10.35 -22.01 -2.97
N SER A 116 -10.63 -21.66 -4.23
CA SER A 116 -11.50 -22.43 -5.11
C SER A 116 -10.99 -23.86 -5.33
N LEU A 117 -9.67 -24.04 -5.55
CA LEU A 117 -9.04 -25.35 -5.67
C LEU A 117 -9.17 -26.23 -4.42
N LYS A 118 -9.38 -25.61 -3.24
CA LYS A 118 -9.66 -26.30 -1.99
C LYS A 118 -11.16 -26.56 -1.75
N GLY A 119 -12.01 -26.27 -2.74
CA GLY A 119 -13.47 -26.42 -2.63
C GLY A 119 -14.13 -25.34 -1.77
N ILE A 120 -13.48 -24.19 -1.59
CA ILE A 120 -13.96 -23.13 -0.71
C ILE A 120 -14.60 -22.03 -1.54
N ALA A 121 -15.92 -21.90 -1.43
CA ALA A 121 -16.65 -20.77 -1.99
C ALA A 121 -16.49 -19.53 -1.10
N ILE A 122 -16.10 -18.40 -1.71
CA ILE A 122 -15.87 -17.13 -1.01
C ILE A 122 -17.05 -16.19 -1.22
N ASP A 123 -17.75 -15.87 -0.13
CA ASP A 123 -18.86 -14.92 -0.16
C ASP A 123 -18.40 -13.44 -0.19
N ASN A 124 -19.36 -12.52 -0.36
CA ASN A 124 -19.07 -11.09 -0.42
C ASN A 124 -18.44 -10.53 0.87
N ALA A 125 -18.75 -11.09 2.04
CA ALA A 125 -18.17 -10.64 3.31
C ALA A 125 -16.70 -11.08 3.41
N GLN A 126 -16.39 -12.31 3.02
CA GLN A 126 -15.03 -12.85 2.98
C GLN A 126 -14.17 -12.12 1.94
N GLN A 127 -14.72 -11.80 0.76
CA GLN A 127 -14.03 -10.95 -0.22
C GLN A 127 -13.67 -9.58 0.35
N LYS A 128 -14.61 -8.94 1.07
CA LYS A 128 -14.34 -7.67 1.77
C LYS A 128 -13.23 -7.82 2.80
N THR A 129 -13.21 -8.92 3.55
CA THR A 129 -12.15 -9.22 4.53
C THR A 129 -10.80 -9.37 3.84
N ILE A 130 -10.71 -10.19 2.80
CA ILE A 130 -9.46 -10.41 2.04
C ILE A 130 -8.92 -9.08 1.51
N LYS A 131 -9.77 -8.25 0.88
CA LYS A 131 -9.37 -6.97 0.30
C LYS A 131 -8.82 -5.96 1.31
N LYS A 132 -9.17 -6.05 2.60
CA LYS A 132 -8.58 -5.23 3.67
C LYS A 132 -7.12 -5.59 3.96
N TYR A 133 -6.63 -6.72 3.46
CA TYR A 133 -5.23 -7.10 3.58
C TYR A 133 -4.46 -6.87 2.28
N SER A 134 -5.04 -6.18 1.29
CA SER A 134 -4.26 -5.71 0.15
C SER A 134 -3.23 -4.67 0.59
N TYR A 135 -2.08 -4.63 -0.09
CA TYR A 135 -1.02 -3.69 0.23
C TYR A 135 -1.49 -2.23 0.16
N GLY A 136 -2.28 -1.86 -0.84
CA GLY A 136 -2.85 -0.51 -0.96
C GLY A 136 -3.74 -0.15 0.23
N PHE A 137 -4.56 -1.09 0.71
CA PHE A 137 -5.39 -0.87 1.90
C PHE A 137 -4.53 -0.75 3.16
N LEU A 138 -3.57 -1.66 3.36
CA LEU A 138 -2.69 -1.66 4.52
C LEU A 138 -1.80 -0.41 4.56
N LEU A 139 -1.28 0.04 3.42
CA LEU A 139 -0.54 1.30 3.31
C LEU A 139 -1.41 2.48 3.72
N TYR A 140 -2.66 2.56 3.23
CA TYR A 140 -3.57 3.63 3.66
C TYR A 140 -3.86 3.56 5.16
N ASN A 141 -4.26 2.38 5.65
CA ASN A 141 -4.82 2.24 6.98
C ASN A 141 -3.74 2.27 8.07
N GLN A 142 -2.61 1.59 7.85
CA GLN A 142 -1.56 1.44 8.85
C GLN A 142 -0.50 2.54 8.78
N VAL A 143 -0.19 3.05 7.57
CA VAL A 143 0.88 4.04 7.39
C VAL A 143 0.30 5.43 7.26
N ARG A 144 -0.50 5.70 6.21
CA ARG A 144 -1.06 7.03 5.96
C ARG A 144 -1.93 7.51 7.12
N CYS A 145 -2.94 6.74 7.50
CA CYS A 145 -3.86 7.12 8.57
C CYS A 145 -3.20 7.09 9.94
N GLY A 146 -2.35 6.08 10.23
CA GLY A 146 -1.60 6.02 11.47
C GLY A 146 -0.80 7.32 11.70
N PHE A 147 0.08 7.67 10.76
CA PHE A 147 0.89 8.88 10.93
C PHE A 147 0.07 10.17 10.89
N ALA A 148 -0.96 10.26 10.04
CA ALA A 148 -1.74 11.48 9.91
C ALA A 148 -2.66 11.78 11.10
N HIS A 149 -3.13 10.75 11.83
CA HIS A 149 -4.14 10.91 12.87
C HIS A 149 -3.65 10.52 14.27
N GLU A 150 -2.68 9.61 14.35
CA GLU A 150 -2.21 9.04 15.62
C GLU A 150 -0.74 9.39 15.90
N TYR A 151 -0.06 10.08 14.97
CA TYR A 151 1.38 10.36 15.01
C TYR A 151 2.25 9.11 15.18
N MET A 152 1.70 7.93 14.84
CA MET A 152 2.38 6.65 14.98
C MET A 152 1.91 5.67 13.92
N ILE A 153 2.77 4.73 13.56
CA ILE A 153 2.40 3.67 12.63
C ILE A 153 1.39 2.70 13.27
N GLY A 154 0.44 2.23 12.47
CA GLY A 154 -0.58 1.27 12.91
C GLY A 154 0.01 -0.07 13.38
N GLN A 155 -0.77 -0.80 14.18
CA GLN A 155 -0.32 -2.00 14.89
C GLN A 155 0.20 -3.11 13.96
N ASN A 156 -0.30 -3.18 12.71
CA ASN A 156 0.07 -4.22 11.75
C ASN A 156 1.19 -3.80 10.80
N ALA A 157 1.77 -2.61 10.93
CA ALA A 157 2.89 -2.16 10.12
C ALA A 157 4.07 -1.70 10.99
N THR A 158 5.27 -1.58 10.41
CA THR A 158 6.50 -1.15 11.11
C THR A 158 7.31 -0.15 10.28
N SER A 159 7.93 0.82 10.94
CA SER A 159 8.89 1.74 10.31
C SER A 159 10.30 1.15 10.20
N PHE A 160 10.55 0.07 10.94
CA PHE A 160 11.83 -0.64 10.95
C PHE A 160 11.84 -1.79 9.95
N ASP A 161 12.89 -1.84 9.13
CA ASP A 161 13.18 -2.95 8.23
C ASP A 161 14.50 -3.62 8.61
N ALA A 162 14.39 -4.63 9.48
CA ALA A 162 15.53 -5.46 9.87
C ALA A 162 16.15 -6.16 8.65
N LEU A 163 15.33 -6.53 7.66
CA LEU A 163 15.76 -7.40 6.57
C LEU A 163 16.68 -6.66 5.61
N ARG A 164 16.42 -5.38 5.33
CA ARG A 164 17.31 -4.59 4.45
C ARG A 164 18.70 -4.37 5.03
N ASN A 165 18.86 -4.41 6.35
CA ASN A 165 20.18 -4.27 6.98
C ASN A 165 20.99 -5.57 6.95
N ILE A 166 20.33 -6.73 6.78
CA ILE A 166 20.94 -8.06 6.95
C ILE A 166 20.96 -8.86 5.64
N GLY A 167 19.91 -8.76 4.84
CA GLY A 167 19.75 -9.41 3.55
C GLY A 167 19.81 -8.39 2.41
N LYS A 168 20.40 -8.79 1.29
CA LYS A 168 20.36 -8.05 0.02
C LYS A 168 18.97 -8.11 -0.61
N VAL A 169 17.95 -7.67 0.14
CA VAL A 169 16.56 -7.64 -0.30
C VAL A 169 16.38 -6.50 -1.30
N ASN A 170 15.57 -6.72 -2.34
CA ASN A 170 15.25 -5.69 -3.34
C ASN A 170 14.75 -4.40 -2.64
N ALA A 171 15.23 -3.24 -3.07
CA ALA A 171 14.84 -1.94 -2.49
C ALA A 171 13.33 -1.68 -2.49
N ASN A 172 12.55 -2.30 -3.39
CA ASN A 172 11.09 -2.16 -3.43
C ASN A 172 10.33 -3.30 -2.75
N ALA A 173 11.01 -4.38 -2.36
CA ALA A 173 10.37 -5.53 -1.72
C ALA A 173 9.61 -5.11 -0.45
N VAL A 174 8.40 -5.62 -0.27
CA VAL A 174 7.65 -5.43 0.98
C VAL A 174 8.09 -6.53 1.93
N SER A 175 8.47 -6.16 3.15
CA SER A 175 9.05 -7.09 4.12
C SER A 175 8.19 -7.21 5.36
N TYR A 176 8.44 -8.26 6.14
CA TYR A 176 7.78 -8.49 7.42
C TYR A 176 8.81 -8.59 8.53
N THR A 177 8.45 -8.02 9.67
CA THR A 177 9.20 -8.19 10.92
C THR A 177 8.35 -8.91 11.96
N ASN A 178 9.01 -9.66 12.83
CA ASN A 178 8.39 -10.22 14.01
C ASN A 178 8.43 -9.17 15.12
N SER A 179 7.32 -9.01 15.83
CA SER A 179 7.22 -8.27 17.08
C SER A 179 6.65 -9.18 18.14
N ILE A 180 7.14 -9.05 19.38
CA ILE A 180 6.59 -9.76 20.53
C ILE A 180 5.60 -8.81 21.18
N ASP A 181 4.36 -9.26 21.38
CA ASP A 181 3.34 -8.48 22.08
C ASP A 181 3.41 -8.65 23.61
N ILE A 182 2.51 -7.97 24.33
CA ILE A 182 2.42 -8.02 25.80
C ILE A 182 2.14 -9.42 26.36
N ASN A 183 1.60 -10.33 25.54
CA ASN A 183 1.27 -11.70 25.92
C ASN A 183 2.40 -12.68 25.53
N ASN A 184 3.58 -12.16 25.18
CA ASN A 184 4.70 -12.92 24.67
C ASN A 184 4.37 -13.69 23.37
N SER A 185 3.38 -13.21 22.62
CA SER A 185 2.94 -13.78 21.36
C SER A 185 3.66 -13.07 20.20
N THR A 186 4.13 -13.85 19.22
CA THR A 186 4.78 -13.30 18.05
C THR A 186 3.73 -12.83 17.05
N ARG A 187 3.79 -11.54 16.70
CA ARG A 187 2.97 -10.91 15.66
C ARG A 187 3.83 -10.44 14.50
N LYS A 188 3.31 -10.58 13.29
CA LYS A 188 3.91 -10.05 12.06
C LYS A 188 3.53 -8.60 11.88
N ARG A 189 4.48 -7.78 11.47
CA ARG A 189 4.27 -6.37 11.07
C ARG A 189 4.86 -6.15 9.69
N ILE A 190 4.08 -5.55 8.79
CA ILE A 190 4.49 -5.27 7.41
C ILE A 190 5.29 -3.97 7.31
N HIS A 191 6.32 -3.95 6.49
CA HIS A 191 7.10 -2.76 6.16
C HIS A 191 6.96 -2.44 4.67
N PHE A 192 6.55 -1.22 4.35
CA PHE A 192 6.47 -0.71 2.99
C PHE A 192 7.65 0.23 2.73
N PRO A 193 8.65 -0.13 1.92
CA PRO A 193 9.81 0.72 1.73
C PRO A 193 9.47 2.03 1.02
N ILE A 194 10.15 3.11 1.42
CA ILE A 194 10.01 4.45 0.82
C ILE A 194 10.18 4.42 -0.69
N SER A 195 11.09 3.59 -1.21
CA SER A 195 11.34 3.39 -2.64
C SER A 195 10.13 2.79 -3.37
N TRP A 196 9.42 1.84 -2.78
CA TRP A 196 8.17 1.31 -3.33
C TRP A 196 7.06 2.37 -3.31
N ILE A 197 6.85 3.05 -2.18
CA ILE A 197 5.84 4.13 -2.08
C ILE A 197 6.16 5.25 -3.07
N SER A 198 7.44 5.56 -3.29
CA SER A 198 7.90 6.52 -4.31
C SER A 198 7.50 6.08 -5.71
N GLN A 199 7.67 4.79 -6.04
CA GLN A 199 7.27 4.24 -7.32
C GLN A 199 5.74 4.35 -7.50
N LEU A 200 4.95 4.02 -6.49
CA LEU A 200 3.50 4.18 -6.54
C LEU A 200 3.10 5.63 -6.83
N ALA A 201 3.67 6.58 -6.09
CA ALA A 201 3.40 8.00 -6.29
C ALA A 201 3.76 8.46 -7.71
N LYS A 202 4.90 8.02 -8.22
CA LYS A 202 5.34 8.34 -9.59
C LYS A 202 4.40 7.79 -10.65
N ASN A 203 3.97 6.54 -10.52
CA ASN A 203 3.05 5.91 -11.48
C ASN A 203 1.69 6.62 -11.49
N VAL A 204 1.17 7.02 -10.32
CA VAL A 204 -0.06 7.83 -10.23
C VAL A 204 0.12 9.19 -10.92
N ALA A 205 1.26 9.85 -10.71
CA ALA A 205 1.55 11.15 -11.30
C ALA A 205 1.64 11.10 -12.83
N GLN A 206 2.29 10.07 -13.37
CA GLN A 206 2.41 9.84 -14.81
C GLN A 206 1.03 9.66 -15.45
N TRP A 207 0.17 8.86 -14.84
CA TRP A 207 -1.19 8.69 -15.32
C TRP A 207 -2.00 9.98 -15.27
N LEU A 208 -1.87 10.80 -14.22
CA LEU A 208 -2.52 12.12 -14.18
C LEU A 208 -2.03 13.05 -15.28
N ASP A 209 -0.73 13.03 -15.59
CA ASP A 209 -0.18 13.78 -16.71
C ASP A 209 -0.78 13.35 -18.04
N GLU A 210 -0.98 12.05 -18.26
CA GLU A 210 -1.66 11.51 -19.45
C GLU A 210 -3.14 11.94 -19.51
N GLN A 211 -3.88 11.84 -18.40
CA GLN A 211 -5.29 12.26 -18.36
C GLN A 211 -5.43 13.76 -18.63
N ARG A 212 -4.55 14.56 -18.04
CA ARG A 212 -4.48 16.00 -18.27
C ARG A 212 -4.24 16.32 -19.75
N LEU A 213 -3.26 15.66 -20.38
CA LEU A 213 -2.93 15.87 -21.79
C LEU A 213 -4.12 15.51 -22.69
N LYS A 214 -4.79 14.38 -22.42
CA LYS A 214 -5.99 13.93 -23.16
C LYS A 214 -7.14 14.93 -23.08
N GLN A 215 -7.27 15.65 -21.97
CA GLN A 215 -8.34 16.62 -21.74
C GLN A 215 -7.95 18.06 -22.11
N GLY A 216 -6.69 18.32 -22.52
CA GLY A 216 -6.20 19.66 -22.81
C GLY A 216 -6.13 20.59 -21.59
N MET A 217 -6.06 20.02 -20.38
CA MET A 217 -6.12 20.76 -19.12
C MET A 217 -4.73 21.26 -18.67
N GLN A 218 -4.70 22.33 -17.88
CA GLN A 218 -3.51 22.76 -17.15
C GLN A 218 -3.29 21.89 -15.90
N ILE A 219 -2.10 21.99 -15.31
CA ILE A 219 -1.81 21.29 -14.05
C ILE A 219 -2.66 21.86 -12.91
N PHE A 220 -3.12 20.99 -12.01
CA PHE A 220 -4.00 21.32 -10.88
C PHE A 220 -5.42 21.80 -11.24
N GLU A 221 -5.75 21.88 -12.53
CA GLU A 221 -7.14 21.97 -12.95
C GLU A 221 -7.88 20.67 -12.61
N LYS A 222 -9.16 20.81 -12.30
CA LYS A 222 -10.03 19.70 -11.96
C LYS A 222 -10.19 18.80 -13.17
N LEU A 223 -9.72 17.57 -13.07
CA LEU A 223 -9.87 16.59 -14.14
C LEU A 223 -11.28 16.01 -14.13
N ASN A 224 -11.88 15.85 -15.31
CA ASN A 224 -13.20 15.26 -15.46
C ASN A 224 -13.11 13.74 -15.55
N ILE A 225 -12.60 13.11 -14.50
CA ILE A 225 -12.47 11.65 -14.43
C ILE A 225 -13.75 11.08 -13.82
N ALA A 226 -14.42 10.21 -14.55
CA ALA A 226 -15.62 9.53 -14.04
C ALA A 226 -15.26 8.73 -12.77
N GLN A 227 -16.14 8.79 -11.78
CA GLN A 227 -16.00 7.93 -10.61
C GLN A 227 -16.21 6.47 -11.04
N PRO A 228 -15.44 5.52 -10.46
CA PRO A 228 -15.62 4.11 -10.76
C PRO A 228 -17.00 3.63 -10.31
N SER A 229 -17.67 2.88 -11.17
CA SER A 229 -18.94 2.22 -10.82
C SER A 229 -18.73 1.11 -9.79
N ASN A 230 -17.56 0.46 -9.82
CA ASN A 230 -17.17 -0.61 -8.92
C ASN A 230 -15.82 -0.26 -8.27
N TRP A 231 -15.87 0.17 -7.02
CA TRP A 231 -14.66 0.42 -6.22
C TRP A 231 -14.03 -0.90 -5.79
N TRP A 232 -12.69 -0.95 -5.75
CA TRP A 232 -11.95 -2.04 -5.12
C TRP A 232 -12.42 -2.24 -3.68
N MET A 233 -12.47 -1.15 -2.92
CA MET A 233 -13.02 -1.11 -1.56
C MET A 233 -14.48 -0.64 -1.59
N PRO A 234 -15.44 -1.47 -1.14
CA PRO A 234 -16.85 -1.11 -1.09
C PRO A 234 -17.17 -0.06 -0.02
#